data_AF-A0A076HG78-F1
#
_entry.id   AF-A0A076HG78-F1
#
_cell.length_a   1.000
_cell.length_b   1.000
_cell.length_c   1.000
_cell.angle_alpha   90.00
_cell.angle_beta   90.00
_cell.angle_gamma   90.00
#
_symmetry.space_group_name_H-M   'P 1'
#
loop_
_entity.id
_entity.type
_entity.pdbx_description
1 polymer ?
#
loop_
_entity_poly.entity_id
_entity_poly.type
_entity_poly.pdbx_seq_one_letter_code
_entity_poly.pdbx_strand_id
1 'polypeptide(L)'
;MADQNSPRGFGAAARVTALAASVMDLHVRIALQEVDREKRRLISGGLFLVIGGTAMFLALLAGEALLLLWIQAQWELDWMRALLTLCMANLLLAGISLRIGGQVLKGPFLPQTLEGISRTMRAVLGR
;
A
#
# COMPACT_ATOMS: atom_id res chain seq x y z
N MET A 1 59.73 -15.21 -47.12
CA MET A 1 58.95 -16.44 -46.87
C MET A 1 58.85 -16.58 -45.36
N ALA A 2 57.73 -16.37 -44.66
CA ALA A 2 56.34 -16.21 -45.04
C ALA A 2 55.66 -15.21 -44.08
N ASP A 3 54.76 -14.42 -44.65
CA ASP A 3 53.66 -13.70 -44.00
C ASP A 3 52.83 -14.67 -43.15
N GLN A 4 52.50 -14.35 -41.89
CA GLN A 4 51.28 -14.80 -41.19
C GLN A 4 50.84 -13.83 -40.06
N ASN A 5 50.17 -12.75 -40.48
CA ASN A 5 48.85 -12.32 -39.99
C ASN A 5 48.55 -12.43 -38.47
N SER A 6 48.75 -11.33 -37.74
CA SER A 6 48.14 -11.14 -36.40
C SER A 6 46.66 -10.74 -36.55
N PRO A 7 45.69 -11.41 -35.88
CA PRO A 7 44.28 -11.10 -36.04
C PRO A 7 43.91 -9.87 -35.20
N ARG A 8 44.12 -8.68 -35.74
CA ARG A 8 43.83 -7.39 -35.07
C ARG A 8 42.33 -7.02 -35.01
N GLY A 9 41.44 -7.83 -35.59
CA GLY A 9 39.98 -7.55 -35.65
C GLY A 9 39.13 -8.12 -34.50
N PHE A 10 39.54 -9.23 -33.87
CA PHE A 10 38.73 -9.90 -32.84
C PHE A 10 38.68 -9.16 -31.50
N GLY A 11 39.70 -8.35 -31.18
CA GLY A 11 39.79 -7.64 -29.90
C GLY A 11 38.83 -6.46 -29.77
N ALA A 12 38.50 -5.78 -30.87
CA ALA A 12 37.59 -4.62 -30.83
C ALA A 12 36.14 -5.06 -30.64
N ALA A 13 35.68 -6.06 -31.39
CA ALA A 13 34.36 -6.67 -31.20
C ALA A 13 34.23 -7.25 -29.78
N ALA A 14 35.23 -8.00 -29.31
CA ALA A 14 35.21 -8.55 -27.95
C ALA A 14 35.11 -7.47 -26.85
N ARG A 15 35.77 -6.31 -27.02
CA ARG A 15 35.64 -5.18 -26.08
C ARG A 15 34.27 -4.54 -26.11
N VAL A 16 33.66 -4.40 -27.30
CA VAL A 16 32.30 -3.87 -27.43
C VAL A 16 31.28 -4.82 -26.79
N THR A 17 31.41 -6.12 -27.00
CA THR A 17 30.54 -7.11 -26.35
C THR A 17 30.75 -7.16 -24.83
N ALA A 18 32.00 -7.00 -24.37
CA ALA A 18 32.31 -6.90 -22.93
C ALA A 18 31.73 -5.61 -22.30
N LEU A 19 31.75 -4.49 -23.01
CA LEU A 19 31.10 -3.25 -22.57
C LEU A 19 29.58 -3.40 -22.53
N ALA A 20 28.97 -4.00 -23.56
CA ALA A 20 27.53 -4.27 -23.57
C ALA A 20 27.12 -5.19 -22.40
N ALA A 21 27.89 -6.25 -22.14
CA ALA A 21 27.68 -7.13 -20.99
C ALA A 21 27.87 -6.39 -19.64
N SER A 22 28.86 -5.48 -19.55
CA SER A 22 29.10 -4.67 -18.36
C SER A 22 27.98 -3.67 -18.07
N VAL A 23 27.43 -3.02 -19.11
CA VAL A 23 26.29 -2.12 -18.95
C VAL A 23 25.03 -2.89 -18.52
N MET A 24 24.82 -4.09 -19.04
CA MET A 24 23.72 -4.96 -18.62
C MET A 24 23.87 -5.40 -17.16
N ASP A 25 25.05 -5.85 -16.74
CA ASP A 25 25.33 -6.21 -15.34
C ASP A 25 25.13 -5.00 -14.40
N LEU A 26 25.49 -3.79 -14.84
CA LEU A 26 25.27 -2.56 -14.08
C LEU A 26 23.78 -2.26 -13.90
N HIS A 27 22.97 -2.29 -14.98
CA HIS A 27 21.53 -2.04 -14.88
C HIS A 27 20.82 -3.09 -14.02
N VAL A 28 21.22 -4.36 -14.13
CA VAL A 28 20.67 -5.43 -13.29
C VAL A 28 21.04 -5.20 -11.83
N ARG A 29 22.30 -4.86 -11.51
CA ARG A 29 22.70 -4.54 -10.13
C ARG A 29 21.98 -3.33 -9.56
N ILE A 30 21.82 -2.26 -10.35
CA ILE A 30 21.07 -1.07 -9.94
C ILE A 30 19.61 -1.43 -9.68
N ALA A 31 18.97 -2.19 -10.59
CA ALA A 31 17.59 -2.63 -10.42
C ALA A 31 17.41 -3.50 -9.17
N LEU A 32 18.34 -4.43 -8.91
CA LEU A 32 18.30 -5.26 -7.70
C LEU A 32 18.48 -4.42 -6.41
N GLN A 33 19.39 -3.44 -6.42
CA GLN A 33 19.58 -2.53 -5.29
C GLN A 33 18.35 -1.67 -5.02
N GLU A 34 17.67 -1.20 -6.08
CA GLU A 34 16.47 -0.40 -5.97
C GLU A 34 15.30 -1.23 -5.41
N VAL A 35 15.15 -2.48 -5.88
CA VAL A 35 14.17 -3.44 -5.35
C VAL A 35 14.45 -3.78 -3.88
N ASP A 36 15.70 -4.01 -3.47
CA ASP A 36 16.03 -4.31 -2.08
C ASP A 36 15.75 -3.13 -1.15
N ARG A 37 16.04 -1.90 -1.61
CA ARG A 37 15.73 -0.67 -0.89
C ARG A 37 14.22 -0.48 -0.76
N GLU A 38 13.47 -0.71 -1.83
CA GLU A 38 12.01 -0.67 -1.87
C GLU A 38 11.40 -1.73 -0.95
N LYS A 39 11.90 -2.96 -0.98
CA LYS A 39 11.50 -4.06 -0.09
C LYS A 39 11.68 -3.67 1.38
N ARG A 40 12.82 -3.09 1.76
CA ARG A 40 13.05 -2.65 3.15
C ARG A 40 12.08 -1.55 3.56
N ARG A 41 11.84 -0.55 2.70
CA ARG A 41 10.85 0.51 2.92
C ARG A 41 9.44 -0.06 3.05
N LEU A 42 9.08 -1.04 2.23
CA LEU A 42 7.76 -1.66 2.21
C LEU A 42 7.53 -2.55 3.43
N ILE A 43 8.55 -3.27 3.90
CA ILE A 43 8.49 -4.06 5.14
C ILE A 43 8.35 -3.12 6.35
N SER A 44 9.20 -2.10 6.47
CA SER A 44 9.14 -1.18 7.61
C SER A 44 7.86 -0.34 7.59
N GLY A 45 7.45 0.14 6.41
CA GLY A 45 6.21 0.86 6.21
C GLY A 45 4.98 0.00 6.51
N GLY A 46 4.97 -1.25 6.05
CA GLY A 46 3.90 -2.20 6.33
C GLY A 46 3.77 -2.52 7.82
N LEU A 47 4.88 -2.74 8.52
CA LEU A 47 4.88 -2.97 9.97
C LEU A 47 4.31 -1.76 10.72
N PHE A 48 4.76 -0.54 10.39
CA PHE A 48 4.26 0.68 11.02
C PHE A 48 2.78 0.92 10.70
N LEU A 49 2.33 0.58 9.50
CA LEU A 49 0.92 0.68 9.10
C LEU A 49 0.05 -0.30 9.91
N VAL A 50 0.50 -1.54 10.14
CA VAL A 50 -0.24 -2.51 10.96
C VAL A 50 -0.32 -2.04 12.41
N ILE A 51 0.81 -1.58 12.99
CA ILE A 51 0.85 -1.10 14.37
C ILE A 51 -0.01 0.16 14.52
N GLY A 52 0.19 1.15 13.66
CA GLY A 52 -0.58 2.40 13.68
C GLY A 52 -2.06 2.17 13.41
N GLY A 53 -2.41 1.30 12.47
CA GLY A 53 -3.79 0.91 12.18
C GLY A 53 -4.46 0.21 13.35
N THR A 54 -3.75 -0.70 14.02
CA THR A 54 -4.24 -1.39 15.23
C THR A 54 -4.44 -0.40 16.38
N ALA A 55 -3.46 0.47 16.62
CA ALA A 55 -3.55 1.50 17.66
C ALA A 55 -4.71 2.47 17.37
N MET A 56 -4.88 2.89 16.12
CA MET A 56 -5.99 3.75 15.68
C MET A 56 -7.34 3.06 15.88
N PHE A 57 -7.46 1.77 15.54
CA PHE A 57 -8.67 0.99 15.77
C PHE A 57 -9.03 0.89 17.26
N LEU A 58 -8.04 0.57 18.11
CA LEU A 58 -8.23 0.53 19.57
C LEU A 58 -8.62 1.91 20.14
N ALA A 59 -8.01 2.98 19.63
CA ALA A 59 -8.36 4.34 20.03
C ALA A 59 -9.80 4.70 19.64
N LEU A 60 -10.28 4.28 18.48
CA LEU A 60 -11.67 4.47 18.06
C LEU A 60 -12.63 3.71 18.98
N LEU A 61 -12.36 2.45 19.32
CA LEU A 61 -13.17 1.66 20.25
C LEU A 61 -13.23 2.32 21.64
N ALA A 62 -12.08 2.76 22.16
CA ALA A 62 -12.02 3.48 23.43
C ALA A 62 -12.77 4.81 23.37
N GLY A 63 -12.69 5.52 22.23
CA GLY A 63 -13.42 6.75 21.98
C GLY A 63 -14.93 6.54 21.96
N GLU A 64 -15.44 5.49 21.32
CA GLU A 64 -16.87 5.16 21.35
C GLU A 64 -17.35 4.80 22.75
N ALA A 65 -16.58 4.03 23.51
CA ALA A 65 -16.89 3.71 24.90
C ALA A 65 -16.95 4.98 25.77
N LEU A 66 -15.97 5.88 25.60
CA LEU A 66 -15.94 7.16 26.31
C LEU A 66 -17.14 8.04 25.92
N LEU A 67 -17.51 8.08 24.64
CA LEU A 67 -18.67 8.82 24.15
C LEU A 67 -19.97 8.27 24.78
N LEU A 68 -20.12 6.95 24.87
CA LEU A 68 -21.27 6.32 25.51
C LEU A 68 -21.39 6.71 26.98
N LEU A 69 -20.29 6.62 27.73
CA LEU A 69 -20.24 7.01 29.13
C LEU A 69 -20.55 8.49 29.31
N TRP A 70 -20.07 9.34 28.41
CA TRP A 70 -20.36 10.77 28.43
C TRP A 70 -21.84 11.07 28.18
N ILE A 71 -22.46 10.43 27.16
CA ILE A 71 -23.90 10.56 26.88
C ILE A 71 -24.72 10.11 28.10
N GLN A 72 -24.37 8.97 28.68
CA GLN A 72 -25.05 8.44 29.86
C GLN A 72 -24.93 9.40 31.05
N ALA A 73 -23.75 9.95 31.30
CA ALA A 73 -23.49 10.86 32.42
C ALA A 73 -24.16 12.23 32.26
N GLN A 74 -24.24 12.76 31.03
CA GLN A 74 -24.80 14.10 30.78
C GLN A 74 -26.32 14.11 30.66
N TRP A 75 -26.90 13.05 30.10
CA TRP A 75 -28.34 13.01 29.80
C TRP A 75 -29.11 12.08 30.74
N GLU A 76 -28.44 11.53 31.76
CA GLU A 76 -28.98 10.58 32.75
C GLU A 76 -29.80 9.45 32.10
N LEU A 77 -29.37 9.03 30.91
CA LEU A 77 -30.09 8.04 30.12
C LEU A 77 -29.87 6.64 30.68
N ASP A 78 -30.93 5.83 30.63
CA ASP A 78 -30.83 4.39 30.79
C ASP A 78 -29.89 3.79 29.72
N TRP A 79 -29.19 2.70 30.07
CA TRP A 79 -28.17 2.07 29.22
C TRP A 79 -28.71 1.73 27.83
N MET A 80 -29.94 1.21 27.76
CA MET A 80 -30.59 0.88 26.50
C MET A 80 -30.76 2.12 25.61
N ARG A 81 -31.18 3.25 26.19
CA ARG A 81 -31.38 4.51 25.46
C ARG A 81 -30.05 5.10 25.01
N ALA A 82 -29.02 5.09 25.87
CA ALA A 82 -27.69 5.57 25.53
C ALA A 82 -27.08 4.76 24.35
N LEU A 83 -27.16 3.43 24.40
CA LEU A 83 -26.73 2.55 23.31
C LEU A 83 -27.50 2.80 22.01
N LEU A 84 -28.82 2.99 22.10
CA LEU A 84 -29.66 3.28 20.93
C LEU A 84 -29.29 4.63 20.31
N THR A 85 -29.06 5.66 21.13
CA THR A 85 -28.62 6.98 20.63
C THR A 85 -27.26 6.90 19.94
N LEU A 86 -26.30 6.17 20.51
CA LEU A 86 -24.99 5.95 19.89
C LEU A 86 -25.11 5.19 18.57
N CYS A 87 -25.92 4.13 18.53
CA CYS A 87 -26.19 3.35 17.33
C CYS A 87 -26.79 4.20 16.21
N MET A 88 -27.81 5.01 16.53
CA MET A 88 -28.43 5.92 15.56
C MET A 88 -27.45 6.96 15.04
N ALA A 89 -26.61 7.54 15.90
CA ALA A 89 -25.57 8.48 15.50
C ALA A 89 -24.56 7.84 14.54
N ASN A 90 -24.08 6.64 14.86
CA ASN A 90 -23.16 5.88 14.01
C ASN A 90 -23.79 5.48 12.68
N LEU A 91 -25.08 5.11 12.66
CA LEU A 91 -25.78 4.76 11.42
C LEU A 91 -25.92 5.98 10.49
N LEU A 92 -26.23 7.15 11.05
CA LEU A 92 -26.30 8.40 10.29
C LEU A 92 -24.93 8.78 9.73
N LEU A 93 -23.88 8.71 10.56
CA LEU A 93 -22.50 8.98 10.14
C LEU A 93 -22.06 8.02 9.02
N ALA A 94 -22.34 6.73 9.17
CA ALA A 94 -22.07 5.71 8.16
C ALA A 94 -22.84 6.00 6.86
N GLY A 95 -24.13 6.34 6.95
CA GLY A 95 -24.94 6.70 5.79
C GLY A 95 -24.39 7.90 5.02
N ILE A 96 -23.98 8.96 5.72
CA ILE A 96 -23.37 10.16 5.11
C ILE A 96 -22.02 9.81 4.49
N SER A 97 -21.16 9.09 5.21
CA SER A 97 -19.84 8.68 4.73
C SER A 97 -19.93 7.82 3.47
N LEU A 98 -20.85 6.85 3.44
CA LEU A 98 -21.09 6.01 2.27
C LEU A 98 -21.66 6.80 1.09
N ARG A 99 -22.55 7.78 1.33
CA ARG A 99 -23.08 8.66 0.29
C ARG A 99 -21.98 9.50 -0.35
N ILE A 100 -21.14 10.14 0.47
CA ILE A 100 -20.04 10.99 0.01
C ILE A 100 -19.00 10.13 -0.72
N GLY A 101 -18.54 9.04 -0.09
CA GLY A 101 -17.58 8.11 -0.69
C GLY A 101 -18.08 7.51 -2.00
N GLY A 102 -19.35 7.11 -2.04
CA GLY A 102 -20.00 6.59 -3.25
C GLY A 102 -20.15 7.62 -4.36
N GLN A 103 -20.25 8.92 -4.04
CA GLN A 103 -20.23 9.99 -5.05
C GLN A 103 -18.83 10.22 -5.59
N VAL A 104 -17.81 10.25 -4.72
CA VAL A 104 -16.40 10.40 -5.12
C VAL A 104 -15.95 9.24 -5.99
N LEU A 105 -16.43 8.02 -5.71
CA LEU A 105 -16.08 6.80 -6.44
C LEU A 105 -16.86 6.62 -7.76
N LYS A 106 -17.74 7.53 -8.18
CA LYS A 106 -18.49 7.41 -9.46
C LYS A 106 -17.69 7.81 -10.71
N GLY A 107 -16.46 8.31 -10.56
CA GLY A 107 -15.61 8.68 -11.69
C GLY A 107 -15.17 7.47 -12.54
N PRO A 108 -14.85 7.67 -13.84
CA PRO A 108 -14.31 6.60 -14.67
C PRO A 108 -12.93 6.19 -14.15
N PHE A 109 -12.83 5.00 -13.56
CA PHE A 109 -11.54 4.43 -13.14
C PHE A 109 -10.77 3.92 -14.35
N LEU A 110 -9.45 4.14 -14.36
CA LEU A 110 -8.60 3.46 -15.33
C LEU A 110 -8.62 1.94 -15.04
N PRO A 111 -8.57 1.08 -16.08
CA PRO A 111 -8.57 -0.37 -15.90
C PRO A 111 -7.39 -0.85 -15.02
N GLN A 112 -6.26 -0.17 -15.08
CA GLN A 112 -5.09 -0.42 -14.22
C GLN A 112 -5.38 -0.20 -12.72
N THR A 113 -6.26 0.75 -12.39
CA THR A 113 -6.68 1.03 -11.00
C THR A 113 -7.60 -0.07 -10.48
N LEU A 114 -8.52 -0.57 -11.31
CA LEU A 114 -9.41 -1.67 -10.94
C LEU A 114 -8.62 -2.97 -10.72
N GLU A 115 -7.65 -3.24 -11.57
CA GLU A 115 -6.78 -4.41 -11.44
C GLU A 115 -5.89 -4.32 -10.18
N GLY A 116 -5.32 -3.14 -9.92
CA GLY A 116 -4.58 -2.85 -8.68
C GLY A 116 -5.43 -3.00 -7.42
N ILE A 117 -6.65 -2.45 -7.41
CA ILE A 117 -7.60 -2.61 -6.30
C ILE A 117 -7.96 -4.08 -6.11
N SER A 118 -8.25 -4.82 -7.18
CA SER A 118 -8.59 -6.24 -7.10
C SER A 118 -7.47 -7.08 -6.50
N ARG A 119 -6.22 -6.78 -6.85
CA ARG A 119 -5.03 -7.47 -6.36
C ARG A 119 -4.78 -7.17 -4.88
N THR A 120 -5.01 -5.92 -4.47
CA THR A 120 -4.88 -5.49 -3.07
C THR A 120 -6.00 -6.09 -2.21
N MET A 121 -7.25 -6.10 -2.72
CA MET A 121 -8.40 -6.73 -2.06
C MET A 121 -8.19 -8.23 -1.90
N ARG A 122 -7.65 -8.91 -2.91
CA ARG A 122 -7.28 -10.34 -2.82
C ARG A 122 -6.25 -10.61 -1.75
N ALA A 123 -5.18 -9.80 -1.73
CA ALA A 123 -4.15 -9.91 -0.71
C ALA A 123 -4.69 -9.68 0.71
N VAL A 124 -5.65 -8.77 0.90
CA VAL A 124 -6.28 -8.50 2.21
C VAL A 124 -7.31 -9.56 2.59
N LEU A 125 -8.11 -10.07 1.65
CA LEU A 125 -9.10 -11.14 1.90
C LEU A 125 -8.48 -12.55 1.91
N GLY A 126 -7.19 -12.71 1.60
CA GLY A 126 -6.51 -14.00 1.58
C GLY A 126 -6.97 -14.95 0.46
N ARG A 127 -7.45 -14.42 -0.67
CA ARG A 127 -7.87 -15.20 -1.86
C ARG A 127 -7.10 -14.78 -3.10
#